data_AF-A0A3R6RGM2-F1
#
_entry.id   AF-A0A3R6RGM2-F1
#
_cell.length_a   1.000
_cell.length_b   1.000
_cell.length_c   1.000
_cell.angle_alpha   90.00
_cell.angle_beta   90.00
_cell.angle_gamma   90.00
#
_symmetry.space_group_name_H-M   'P 1'
#
loop_
_entity.id
_entity.type
_entity.pdbx_description
1 polymer ?
#
loop_
_entity_poly.entity_id
_entity_poly.type
_entity_poly.pdbx_seq_one_letter_code
_entity_poly.pdbx_strand_id
1 'polypeptide(L)'
;MKENIIRGMYDNGNLMIYAAADGVKDNKNSCVCSECVSEKGEKKYDYLMHVNLRIILMYVNNECDKYEYDGSPMFDELPDKRFIDGIVERVLKDYKNNEKDNINFVDKNPDLLIYALLSGVIVYRKNRHACISNNKLF
;
A
#
# COMPACT_ATOMS: atom_id res chain seq x y z
N MET A 1 -1.12 21.34 11.29
CA MET A 1 -1.64 21.00 9.94
C MET A 1 -1.25 19.57 9.51
N LYS A 2 0.01 19.13 9.71
CA LYS A 2 0.43 17.74 9.41
C LYS A 2 -0.14 16.66 10.36
N GLU A 3 -0.34 16.96 11.63
CA GLU A 3 -0.94 16.01 12.60
C GLU A 3 -2.37 15.61 12.23
N ASN A 4 -3.13 16.50 11.58
CA ASN A 4 -4.50 16.20 11.16
C ASN A 4 -4.56 15.24 9.97
N ILE A 5 -3.50 15.17 9.16
CA ILE A 5 -3.41 14.23 8.03
C ILE A 5 -3.14 12.82 8.57
N ILE A 6 -2.20 12.67 9.51
CA ILE A 6 -1.88 11.37 10.12
C ILE A 6 -3.07 10.87 10.96
N ARG A 7 -3.73 11.76 11.71
CA ARG A 7 -4.94 11.43 12.47
C ARG A 7 -6.10 11.11 11.55
N GLY A 8 -6.25 11.83 10.44
CA GLY A 8 -7.16 11.49 9.36
C GLY A 8 -6.85 10.15 8.68
N MET A 9 -5.58 9.75 8.53
CA MET A 9 -5.19 8.42 8.04
C MET A 9 -5.56 7.31 9.05
N TYR A 10 -5.47 7.61 10.35
CA TYR A 10 -5.86 6.71 11.44
C TYR A 10 -7.40 6.58 11.54
N ASP A 11 -8.11 7.69 11.42
CA ASP A 11 -9.56 7.80 11.56
C ASP A 11 -10.31 7.37 10.27
N ASN A 12 -9.68 7.50 9.09
CA ASN A 12 -10.21 7.01 7.80
C ASN A 12 -9.77 5.59 7.45
N GLY A 13 -9.14 4.84 8.36
CA GLY A 13 -8.89 3.41 8.15
C GLY A 13 -7.78 3.09 7.15
N ASN A 14 -6.63 3.78 7.20
CA ASN A 14 -5.43 3.31 6.52
C ASN A 14 -4.88 2.06 7.23
N LEU A 15 -5.56 0.92 7.01
CA LEU A 15 -5.34 -0.36 7.68
C LEU A 15 -4.07 -1.08 7.21
N MET A 16 -3.44 -0.62 6.13
CA MET A 16 -2.15 -1.14 5.66
C MET A 16 -1.04 -0.96 6.70
N ILE A 17 -1.16 0.03 7.60
CA ILE A 17 -0.26 0.15 8.75
C ILE A 17 -0.44 -1.04 9.72
N TYR A 18 -1.65 -1.55 9.92
CA TYR A 18 -1.89 -2.72 10.75
C TYR A 18 -1.39 -4.01 10.09
N ALA A 19 -1.63 -4.18 8.78
CA ALA A 19 -1.05 -5.30 8.02
C ALA A 19 0.49 -5.28 8.03
N ALA A 20 1.09 -4.10 7.85
CA ALA A 20 2.53 -3.91 7.96
C ALA A 20 3.04 -4.14 9.39
N ALA A 21 2.32 -3.68 10.42
CA ALA A 21 2.71 -3.85 11.83
C ALA A 21 2.61 -5.29 12.31
N ASP A 22 1.59 -6.05 11.89
CA ASP A 22 1.50 -7.48 12.19
C ASP A 22 2.65 -8.24 11.54
N GLY A 23 3.10 -7.84 10.34
CA GLY A 23 4.30 -8.40 9.73
C GLY A 23 5.64 -8.07 10.40
N VAL A 24 5.66 -7.10 11.33
CA VAL A 24 6.85 -6.70 12.09
C VAL A 24 6.91 -7.37 13.47
N LYS A 25 5.79 -7.91 13.98
CA LYS A 25 5.73 -8.52 15.32
C LYS A 25 6.50 -9.84 15.44
N ASP A 26 6.81 -10.50 14.34
CA ASP A 26 7.61 -11.73 14.33
C ASP A 26 9.12 -11.42 14.25
N ASN A 27 9.66 -11.01 15.41
CA ASN A 27 11.04 -11.11 15.92
C ASN A 27 12.27 -10.77 15.03
N LYS A 28 13.22 -10.10 15.70
CA LYS A 28 14.57 -9.71 15.24
C LYS A 28 15.27 -10.88 14.53
N ASN A 29 15.66 -10.67 13.28
CA ASN A 29 16.54 -11.51 12.43
C ASN A 29 15.92 -12.62 11.57
N SER A 30 14.61 -12.84 11.54
CA SER A 30 14.04 -13.74 10.53
C SER A 30 12.56 -13.47 10.40
N CYS A 31 12.13 -12.86 9.29
CA CYS A 31 10.71 -12.78 9.05
C CYS A 31 10.20 -14.13 8.54
N VAL A 32 9.83 -14.98 9.51
CA VAL A 32 9.07 -16.22 9.32
C VAL A 32 7.57 -15.93 9.46
N CYS A 33 7.12 -14.76 9.04
CA CYS A 33 5.71 -14.40 9.07
C CYS A 33 5.00 -15.04 7.88
N SER A 34 4.38 -16.21 8.06
CA SER A 34 3.65 -16.93 7.01
C SER A 34 2.51 -16.10 6.41
N GLU A 35 1.89 -15.22 7.21
CA GLU A 35 0.82 -14.32 6.76
C GLU A 35 1.34 -13.26 5.78
N CYS A 36 2.53 -12.70 6.03
CA CYS A 36 3.19 -11.69 5.20
C CYS A 36 3.53 -12.19 3.80
N VAL A 37 3.83 -13.49 3.67
CA VAL A 37 4.15 -14.13 2.40
C VAL A 37 2.90 -14.40 1.56
N SER A 38 1.70 -14.31 2.16
CA SER A 38 0.46 -14.67 1.50
C SER A 38 -0.32 -13.46 0.97
N GLU A 39 -0.98 -13.61 -0.18
CA GLU A 39 -1.97 -12.63 -0.68
C GLU A 39 -3.15 -12.44 0.29
N LYS A 40 -3.44 -13.47 1.10
CA LYS A 40 -4.49 -13.42 2.14
C LYS A 40 -4.13 -12.46 3.28
N GLY A 41 -2.84 -12.29 3.58
CA GLY A 41 -2.37 -11.32 4.56
C GLY A 41 -2.57 -9.88 4.11
N GLU A 42 -2.33 -9.60 2.82
CA GLU A 42 -2.44 -8.26 2.24
C GLU A 42 -3.87 -7.72 2.30
N LYS A 43 -4.85 -8.61 2.09
CA LYS A 43 -6.29 -8.26 2.07
C LYS A 43 -6.99 -8.50 3.41
N LYS A 44 -6.25 -8.91 4.44
CA LYS A 44 -6.81 -9.36 5.73
C LYS A 44 -7.75 -8.33 6.34
N TYR A 45 -7.46 -7.05 6.20
CA TYR A 45 -8.24 -5.95 6.81
C TYR A 45 -9.09 -5.15 5.81
N ASP A 46 -9.19 -5.58 4.55
CA ASP A 46 -9.95 -4.86 3.52
C ASP A 46 -11.42 -4.67 3.88
N TYR A 47 -11.99 -5.65 4.60
CA TYR A 47 -13.38 -5.60 5.04
C TYR A 47 -13.68 -4.44 6.00
N LEU A 48 -12.68 -3.93 6.72
CA LEU A 48 -12.80 -2.79 7.63
C LEU A 48 -12.71 -1.43 6.91
N MET A 49 -12.22 -1.40 5.67
CA MET A 49 -12.12 -0.15 4.88
C MET A 49 -13.46 0.28 4.31
N HIS A 50 -13.67 1.58 4.20
CA HIS A 50 -14.81 2.13 3.47
C HIS A 50 -14.74 1.70 1.99
N VAL A 51 -15.89 1.47 1.35
CA VAL A 51 -15.95 0.98 -0.04
C VAL A 51 -15.19 1.89 -1.02
N ASN A 52 -15.31 3.22 -0.87
CA ASN A 52 -14.59 4.19 -1.69
C ASN A 52 -13.06 4.06 -1.56
N LEU A 53 -12.56 3.74 -0.36
CA LEU A 53 -11.13 3.53 -0.13
C LEU A 53 -10.66 2.23 -0.78
N ARG A 54 -11.47 1.16 -0.70
CA ARG A 54 -11.16 -0.12 -1.37
C ARG A 54 -11.04 0.02 -2.88
N ILE A 55 -11.89 0.85 -3.50
CA ILE A 55 -11.83 1.11 -4.95
C ILE A 55 -10.49 1.77 -5.30
N ILE A 56 -10.08 2.82 -4.59
CA ILE A 56 -8.79 3.48 -4.85
C ILE A 56 -7.63 2.52 -4.57
N LEU A 57 -7.71 1.76 -3.48
CA LEU A 57 -6.71 0.76 -3.12
C LEU A 57 -6.57 -0.32 -4.22
N MET A 58 -7.65 -0.71 -4.89
CA MET A 58 -7.58 -1.59 -6.05
C MET A 58 -6.72 -0.98 -7.17
N TYR A 59 -6.93 0.30 -7.50
CA TYR A 59 -6.08 0.99 -8.48
C TYR A 59 -4.62 1.08 -8.03
N VAL A 60 -4.36 1.36 -6.75
CA VAL A 60 -3.01 1.36 -6.17
C VAL A 60 -2.35 0.00 -6.30
N ASN A 61 -3.05 -1.09 -5.93
CA ASN A 61 -2.53 -2.45 -6.02
C ASN A 61 -2.24 -2.83 -7.48
N ASN A 62 -3.16 -2.58 -8.41
CA ASN A 62 -2.97 -2.85 -9.83
C ASN A 62 -1.72 -2.16 -10.40
N GLU A 63 -1.42 -0.96 -9.92
CA GLU A 63 -0.22 -0.23 -10.32
C GLU A 63 1.04 -0.80 -9.66
N CYS A 64 0.99 -1.15 -8.36
CA CYS A 64 2.10 -1.76 -7.63
C CYS A 64 2.45 -3.17 -8.14
N ASP A 65 1.47 -3.93 -8.64
CA ASP A 65 1.67 -5.28 -9.20
C ASP A 65 2.66 -5.27 -10.37
N LYS A 66 2.68 -4.17 -11.15
CA LYS A 66 3.63 -3.98 -12.27
C LYS A 66 5.08 -3.90 -11.80
N TYR A 67 5.30 -3.64 -10.52
CA TYR A 67 6.59 -3.44 -9.89
C TYR A 67 7.00 -4.60 -8.98
N GLU A 68 6.28 -5.73 -8.99
CA GLU A 68 6.63 -6.94 -8.24
C GLU A 68 7.62 -7.83 -8.98
N TYR A 69 8.85 -7.32 -9.12
CA TYR A 69 9.98 -8.06 -9.67
C TYR A 69 11.28 -7.70 -8.94
N ASP A 70 12.25 -8.61 -8.97
CA ASP A 70 13.55 -8.40 -8.34
C ASP A 70 14.31 -7.22 -8.99
N GLY A 71 14.84 -6.31 -8.17
CA GLY A 71 15.50 -5.08 -8.65
C GLY A 71 14.52 -3.96 -9.02
N SER A 72 13.24 -4.09 -8.71
CA SER A 72 12.26 -3.02 -8.86
C SER A 72 12.58 -1.82 -7.94
N PRO A 73 12.46 -0.57 -8.44
CA PRO A 73 12.64 0.64 -7.63
C PRO A 73 11.62 0.76 -6.48
N MET A 74 10.53 -0.01 -6.52
CA MET A 74 9.58 -0.11 -5.41
C MET A 74 10.22 -0.68 -4.14
N PHE A 75 11.24 -1.53 -4.29
CA PHE A 75 11.91 -2.20 -3.18
C PHE A 75 13.18 -1.50 -2.70
N ASP A 76 13.59 -0.39 -3.34
CA ASP A 76 14.72 0.42 -2.90
C ASP A 76 14.52 0.91 -1.45
N GLU A 77 15.62 1.05 -0.69
CA GLU A 77 15.57 1.53 0.71
C GLU A 77 14.75 2.83 0.82
N LEU A 78 14.99 3.75 -0.11
CA LEU A 78 14.24 4.99 -0.30
C LEU A 78 13.85 5.11 -1.79
N PRO A 79 12.61 4.75 -2.16
CA PRO A 79 12.14 4.92 -3.54
C PRO A 79 12.20 6.38 -3.98
N ASP A 80 12.65 6.63 -5.22
CA ASP A 80 12.75 7.99 -5.75
C ASP A 80 11.38 8.69 -5.77
N LYS A 81 11.36 9.98 -5.43
CA LYS A 81 10.14 10.78 -5.43
C LYS A 81 9.47 10.79 -6.80
N ARG A 82 10.23 10.87 -7.90
CA ARG A 82 9.64 10.87 -9.26
C ARG A 82 8.96 9.53 -9.58
N PHE A 83 9.50 8.44 -9.07
CA PHE A 83 8.89 7.12 -9.20
C PHE A 83 7.54 7.07 -8.47
N ILE A 84 7.50 7.52 -7.21
CA ILE A 84 6.28 7.58 -6.41
C ILE A 84 5.24 8.52 -7.01
N ASP A 85 5.63 9.74 -7.39
CA ASP A 85 4.75 10.72 -8.04
C ASP A 85 4.13 10.14 -9.31
N GLY A 86 4.94 9.43 -10.12
CA GLY A 86 4.47 8.78 -11.35
C GLY A 86 3.42 7.69 -11.10
N ILE A 87 3.55 6.90 -10.03
CA ILE A 87 2.52 5.92 -9.63
C ILE A 87 1.22 6.66 -9.27
N VAL A 88 1.31 7.71 -8.44
CA VAL A 88 0.15 8.49 -8.01
C VAL A 88 -0.58 9.10 -9.20
N GLU A 89 0.14 9.68 -10.16
CA GLU A 89 -0.43 10.25 -11.38
C GLU A 89 -1.20 9.22 -12.21
N ARG A 90 -0.66 8.00 -12.37
CA ARG A 90 -1.32 6.93 -13.12
C ARG A 90 -2.56 6.41 -12.40
N VAL A 91 -2.47 6.18 -11.10
CA VAL A 91 -3.63 5.78 -10.27
C VAL A 91 -4.74 6.83 -10.34
N LEU A 92 -4.39 8.12 -10.20
CA LEU A 92 -5.35 9.21 -10.26
C LEU A 92 -6.02 9.29 -11.63
N LYS A 93 -5.24 9.12 -12.71
CA LYS A 93 -5.74 9.11 -14.08
C LYS A 93 -6.70 7.95 -14.30
N ASP A 94 -6.32 6.74 -13.90
CA ASP A 94 -7.14 5.54 -14.07
C ASP A 94 -8.43 5.64 -13.26
N TYR A 95 -8.35 6.12 -12.02
CA TYR A 95 -9.53 6.37 -11.19
C TYR A 95 -10.48 7.38 -11.85
N LYS A 96 -9.98 8.55 -12.27
CA LYS A 96 -10.80 9.62 -12.86
C LYS A 96 -11.50 9.20 -14.15
N ASN A 97 -10.86 8.36 -14.95
CA ASN A 97 -11.39 7.88 -16.22
C ASN A 97 -12.49 6.81 -16.06
N ASN A 98 -12.66 6.23 -14.88
CA ASN A 98 -13.66 5.21 -14.61
C ASN A 98 -14.89 5.82 -13.92
N GLU A 99 -15.84 6.33 -14.72
CA GLU A 99 -17.06 6.99 -14.24
C GLU A 99 -17.95 6.12 -13.33
N LYS A 100 -17.88 4.80 -13.46
CA LYS A 100 -18.63 3.85 -12.61
C LYS A 100 -18.11 3.79 -11.16
N ASP A 101 -16.84 4.17 -10.98
CA ASP A 101 -16.11 4.13 -9.72
C ASP A 101 -15.98 5.52 -9.07
N ASN A 102 -16.46 6.56 -9.76
CA ASN A 102 -16.58 7.95 -9.28
C ASN A 102 -17.69 8.09 -8.22
N ILE A 103 -17.59 7.31 -7.14
CA ILE A 103 -18.33 7.58 -5.92
C ILE A 103 -17.71 8.84 -5.34
N ASN A 104 -18.43 9.97 -5.42
CA ASN A 104 -18.00 11.30 -4.97
C ASN A 104 -16.98 11.22 -3.82
N PHE A 105 -15.73 11.58 -4.11
CA PHE A 105 -14.72 11.71 -3.08
C PHE A 105 -15.25 12.60 -1.96
N VAL A 106 -15.23 12.09 -0.73
CA VAL A 106 -15.50 12.92 0.45
C VAL A 106 -14.32 13.90 0.68
N ASP A 107 -13.15 13.58 0.15
CA ASP A 107 -11.92 14.36 0.33
C ASP A 107 -11.66 15.34 -0.83
N LYS A 108 -11.21 16.54 -0.48
CA LYS A 108 -10.85 17.60 -1.44
C LYS A 108 -9.52 17.33 -2.14
N ASN A 109 -8.72 16.37 -1.65
CA ASN A 109 -7.37 16.10 -2.11
C ASN A 109 -7.15 14.58 -2.39
N PRO A 110 -7.64 14.05 -3.52
CA PRO A 110 -7.53 12.62 -3.84
C PRO A 110 -6.08 12.13 -3.92
N ASP A 111 -5.15 12.99 -4.34
CA ASP A 111 -3.74 12.68 -4.48
C ASP A 111 -3.12 12.27 -3.14
N LEU A 112 -3.43 13.03 -2.07
CA LEU A 112 -2.90 12.77 -0.73
C LEU A 112 -3.36 11.42 -0.19
N LEU A 113 -4.60 11.03 -0.50
CA LEU A 113 -5.13 9.72 -0.14
C LEU A 113 -4.46 8.60 -0.93
N ILE A 114 -4.18 8.81 -2.22
CA ILE A 114 -3.41 7.86 -3.03
C ILE A 114 -2.00 7.70 -2.47
N TYR A 115 -1.30 8.79 -2.10
CA TYR A 115 0.00 8.70 -1.42
C TYR A 115 -0.07 7.88 -0.12
N ALA A 116 -1.13 8.08 0.67
CA ALA A 116 -1.35 7.38 1.93
C ALA A 116 -1.46 5.87 1.74
N LEU A 117 -2.29 5.45 0.79
CA LEU A 117 -2.53 4.04 0.46
C LEU A 117 -1.29 3.42 -0.18
N LEU A 118 -0.67 4.11 -1.13
CA LEU A 118 0.55 3.67 -1.82
C LEU A 118 1.68 3.42 -0.83
N SER A 119 1.90 4.33 0.12
CA SER A 119 2.93 4.16 1.14
C SER A 119 2.72 2.87 1.96
N GLY A 120 1.47 2.57 2.33
CA GLY A 120 1.13 1.34 3.05
C GLY A 120 1.37 0.07 2.23
N VAL A 121 0.96 0.08 0.95
CA VAL A 121 1.18 -1.04 0.03
C VAL A 121 2.67 -1.30 -0.20
N ILE A 122 3.46 -0.26 -0.47
CA ILE A 122 4.91 -0.39 -0.68
C ILE A 122 5.58 -0.98 0.56
N VAL A 123 5.27 -0.48 1.76
CA VAL A 123 5.85 -1.00 3.01
C VAL A 123 5.50 -2.48 3.21
N TYR A 124 4.23 -2.85 3.02
CA TYR A 124 3.80 -4.24 3.13
C TYR A 124 4.54 -5.16 2.14
N ARG A 125 4.60 -4.77 0.86
CA ARG A 125 5.22 -5.56 -0.20
C ARG A 125 6.75 -5.62 -0.06
N LYS A 126 7.40 -4.55 0.40
CA LYS A 126 8.84 -4.54 0.77
C LYS A 126 9.13 -5.55 1.86
N ASN A 127 8.33 -5.57 2.93
CA ASN A 127 8.47 -6.53 4.01
C ASN A 127 8.29 -7.97 3.48
N ARG A 128 7.25 -8.22 2.67
CA ARG A 128 7.03 -9.51 2.02
C ARG A 128 8.23 -9.93 1.14
N HIS A 129 8.72 -9.04 0.30
CA HIS A 129 9.87 -9.28 -0.60
C HIS A 129 11.14 -9.64 0.18
N ALA A 130 11.42 -8.91 1.26
CA ALA A 130 12.52 -9.22 2.18
C ALA A 130 12.38 -10.62 2.82
N CYS A 131 11.16 -11.04 3.16
CA CYS A 131 10.93 -12.37 3.72
C CYS A 131 11.13 -13.50 2.71
N ILE A 132 10.63 -13.32 1.49
CA ILE A 132 10.80 -14.30 0.43
C ILE A 132 12.29 -14.42 0.07
N SER A 133 13.01 -13.31 -0.04
CA SER A 133 14.45 -13.31 -0.35
C SER A 133 15.29 -13.95 0.76
N ASN A 134 15.00 -13.64 2.03
CA ASN A 134 15.68 -14.27 3.17
C ASN A 134 15.42 -15.78 3.28
N ASN A 135 14.21 -16.25 2.92
CA ASN A 135 13.88 -17.68 2.92
C ASN A 135 14.52 -18.46 1.75
N LYS A 136 14.95 -17.79 0.66
CA LYS A 136 15.69 -18.43 -0.45
C LYS A 136 17.16 -18.71 -0.11
N LEU A 137 17.69 -18.16 0.98
CA LEU A 137 19.08 -18.27 1.41
C LEU A 137 19.35 -19.46 2.36
N PHE A 138 18.34 -20.30 2.62
CA PHE A 138 18.43 -21.52 3.42
C PHE A 138 18.11 -22.77 2.60
#